data_AF-A0A0T6DTH0-F1
#
_entry.id   AF-A0A0T6DTH0-F1
#
_cell.length_a   1.000
_cell.length_b   1.000
_cell.length_c   1.000
_cell.angle_alpha   90.00
_cell.angle_beta   90.00
_cell.angle_gamma   90.00
#
_symmetry.space_group_name_H-M   'P 1'
#
loop_
_entity.id
_entity.type
_entity.pdbx_description
1 polymer ?
#
loop_
_entity_poly.entity_id
_entity_poly.type
_entity_poly.pdbx_seq_one_letter_code
_entity_poly.pdbx_strand_id
1 'polypeptide(L)'
;MGNSIRTTSNTQNTPTLATFKAGDSVLCPSLSFTSFVLTADPYGKRDLLALTHDGSNIYYDNKGYFVPSRDKETGDYQPSLFQDTEANRQAIATLYNGRFTTQADQRKVIDTTEADDKIVVTMSSHDLSHITSDIYGAANALHDVGYLLGLIYYGKIEGEAVKSMARLAHDATNTWEDILRTQLDIINEPLAMTGYSKVGVDNE
;
A
#
# COMPACT_ATOMS: atom_id res chain seq x y z
N MET A 1 -28.82 32.62 31.95
CA MET A 1 -27.75 31.91 32.68
C MET A 1 -27.48 30.61 31.95
N GLY A 2 -26.43 30.57 31.13
CA GLY A 2 -26.06 29.39 30.35
C GLY A 2 -25.13 28.49 31.15
N ASN A 3 -25.48 27.22 31.30
CA ASN A 3 -24.66 26.24 31.98
C ASN A 3 -23.36 26.00 31.19
N SER A 4 -22.24 26.32 31.82
CA SER A 4 -20.90 26.07 31.29
C SER A 4 -20.55 24.59 31.45
N ILE A 5 -20.29 23.90 30.34
CA ILE A 5 -19.77 22.54 30.35
C ILE A 5 -18.30 22.62 30.77
N ARG A 6 -18.04 22.18 32.00
CA ARG A 6 -16.71 22.08 32.59
C ARG A 6 -15.98 20.89 31.99
N THR A 7 -15.04 21.14 31.08
CA THR A 7 -14.12 20.10 30.60
C THR A 7 -13.12 19.78 31.70
N THR A 8 -13.22 18.60 32.30
CA THR A 8 -12.19 18.07 33.20
C THR A 8 -11.10 17.42 32.35
N SER A 9 -9.91 18.02 32.31
CA SER A 9 -8.71 17.38 31.75
C SER A 9 -8.33 16.18 32.60
N ASN A 10 -8.33 15.00 31.99
CA ASN A 10 -7.86 13.76 32.61
C ASN A 10 -6.33 13.81 32.79
N THR A 11 -5.93 13.56 34.03
CA THR A 11 -4.68 12.96 34.51
C THR A 11 -3.46 13.07 33.58
N GLN A 12 -2.59 14.02 33.88
CA GLN A 12 -1.23 14.07 33.35
C GLN A 12 -0.38 13.01 34.05
N ASN A 13 -0.25 11.83 33.43
CA ASN A 13 0.74 10.84 33.85
C ASN A 13 2.13 11.44 33.56
N THR A 14 2.91 11.73 34.60
CA THR A 14 4.33 12.07 34.44
C THR A 14 5.03 10.82 33.89
N PRO A 15 5.66 10.86 32.69
CA PRO A 15 6.34 9.68 32.17
C PRO A 15 7.50 9.36 33.09
N THR A 16 7.48 8.17 33.69
CA THR A 16 8.65 7.60 34.34
C THR A 16 9.71 7.43 33.24
N LEU A 17 10.90 8.00 33.44
CA LEU A 17 11.97 7.88 32.44
C LEU A 17 12.28 6.40 32.24
N ALA A 18 12.12 5.90 31.02
CA ALA A 18 12.39 4.51 30.70
C ALA A 18 13.85 4.19 31.03
N THR A 19 14.06 3.15 31.84
CA THR A 19 15.39 2.59 32.09
C THR A 19 15.51 1.30 31.30
N PHE A 20 16.61 1.14 30.58
CA PHE A 20 16.91 -0.01 29.73
C PHE A 20 18.02 -0.86 30.37
N LYS A 21 18.02 -2.16 30.06
CA LYS A 21 19.04 -3.12 30.48
C LYS A 21 19.33 -4.13 29.38
N ALA A 22 20.44 -4.85 29.51
CA ALA A 22 20.75 -5.97 28.63
C ALA A 22 19.65 -7.05 28.72
N GLY A 23 19.24 -7.57 27.57
CA GLY A 23 18.13 -8.50 27.39
C GLY A 23 16.79 -7.83 27.08
N ASP A 24 16.67 -6.51 27.20
CA ASP A 24 15.44 -5.80 26.83
C ASP A 24 15.22 -5.85 25.31
N SER A 25 13.97 -6.08 24.92
CA SER A 25 13.49 -5.88 23.54
C SER A 25 13.18 -4.39 23.34
N VAL A 26 13.76 -3.78 22.32
CA VAL A 26 13.64 -2.33 22.07
C VAL A 26 13.34 -2.03 20.61
N LEU A 27 12.72 -0.89 20.35
CA LEU A 27 12.44 -0.38 19.02
C LEU A 27 13.37 0.79 18.73
N CYS A 28 13.95 0.81 17.52
CA CYS A 28 14.79 1.89 17.05
C CYS A 28 14.41 2.29 15.62
N PRO A 29 13.34 3.09 15.43
CA PRO A 29 12.72 3.33 14.12
C PRO A 29 13.64 3.96 13.07
N SER A 30 14.69 4.66 13.49
CA SER A 30 15.68 5.24 12.57
C SER A 30 16.54 4.16 11.91
N LEU A 31 16.73 3.01 12.56
CA LEU A 31 17.53 1.87 12.09
C LEU A 31 16.68 0.76 11.49
N SER A 32 15.61 0.36 12.20
CA SER A 32 14.64 -0.64 11.75
C SER A 32 13.34 -0.52 12.54
N PHE A 33 12.24 -0.96 11.92
CA PHE A 33 10.94 -1.10 12.58
C PHE A 33 10.78 -2.44 13.31
N THR A 34 11.72 -3.38 13.13
CA THR A 34 11.81 -4.60 13.91
C THR A 34 12.46 -4.33 15.26
N SER A 35 12.08 -5.10 16.27
CA SER A 35 12.71 -5.02 17.58
C SER A 35 14.17 -5.51 17.55
N PHE A 36 15.00 -4.87 18.33
CA PHE A 36 16.36 -5.29 18.64
C PHE A 36 16.41 -5.81 20.08
N VAL A 37 17.35 -6.71 20.36
CA VAL A 37 17.67 -7.10 21.74
C VAL A 37 18.89 -6.31 22.17
N LEU A 38 18.78 -5.57 23.27
CA LEU A 38 19.93 -4.88 23.85
C LEU A 38 20.88 -5.89 24.47
N THR A 39 22.17 -5.73 24.22
CA THR A 39 23.24 -6.48 24.88
C THR A 39 24.06 -5.55 25.76
N ALA A 40 24.81 -6.11 26.71
CA ALA A 40 25.91 -5.37 27.32
C ALA A 40 26.98 -5.09 26.24
N ASP A 41 27.85 -4.09 26.48
CA ASP A 41 28.99 -3.79 25.62
C ASP A 41 29.74 -5.08 25.23
N PRO A 42 29.72 -5.49 23.94
CA PRO A 42 30.29 -6.76 23.53
C PRO A 42 31.80 -6.84 23.71
N TYR A 43 32.48 -5.69 23.85
CA TYR A 43 33.91 -5.64 24.16
C TYR A 43 34.19 -5.57 25.68
N GLY A 44 33.16 -5.44 26.51
CA GLY A 44 33.22 -5.47 27.98
C GLY A 44 34.00 -4.32 28.62
N LYS A 45 34.26 -3.23 27.88
CA LYS A 45 35.14 -2.15 28.33
C LYS A 45 34.39 -0.96 28.92
N ARG A 46 33.07 -0.88 28.70
CA ARG A 46 32.22 0.22 29.14
C ARG A 46 30.92 -0.31 29.73
N ASP A 47 30.39 0.39 30.73
CA ASP A 47 29.06 0.13 31.28
C ASP A 47 28.00 0.77 30.37
N LEU A 48 27.87 0.20 29.17
CA LEU A 48 26.97 0.66 28.12
C LEU A 48 26.17 -0.50 27.56
N LEU A 49 25.00 -0.16 27.05
CA LEU A 49 24.16 -1.06 26.27
C LEU A 49 24.52 -0.93 24.80
N ALA A 50 24.38 -2.01 24.05
CA ALA A 50 24.65 -2.05 22.63
C ALA A 50 23.51 -2.73 21.88
N LEU A 51 23.30 -2.29 20.64
CA LEU A 51 22.60 -3.08 19.63
C LEU A 51 23.49 -3.22 18.40
N THR A 52 23.33 -4.32 17.68
CA THR A 52 24.03 -4.57 16.42
C THR A 52 23.10 -4.28 15.25
N HIS A 53 23.57 -3.47 14.31
CA HIS A 53 22.88 -3.18 13.05
C HIS A 53 23.91 -3.08 11.93
N ASP A 54 23.67 -3.74 10.81
CA ASP A 54 24.58 -3.81 9.65
C ASP A 54 26.05 -4.13 10.03
N GLY A 55 26.23 -5.07 10.96
CA GLY A 55 27.55 -5.51 11.43
C GLY A 55 28.27 -4.51 12.35
N SER A 56 27.64 -3.39 12.68
CA SER A 56 28.19 -2.34 13.55
C SER A 56 27.46 -2.31 14.90
N ASN A 57 28.19 -1.95 15.97
CA ASN A 57 27.63 -1.81 17.31
C ASN A 57 27.33 -0.34 17.62
N ILE A 58 26.09 -0.08 18.00
CA ILE A 58 25.58 1.23 18.39
C ILE A 58 25.36 1.23 19.89
N TYR A 59 25.90 2.24 20.59
CA TYR A 59 25.96 2.25 22.06
C TYR A 59 24.99 3.23 22.68
N TYR A 60 24.47 2.87 23.85
CA TYR A 60 23.50 3.64 24.61
C TYR A 60 23.81 3.59 26.11
N ASP A 61 23.41 4.63 26.83
CA ASP A 61 23.33 4.57 28.29
C ASP A 61 22.07 3.84 28.76
N ASN A 62 21.93 3.65 30.08
CA ASN A 62 20.78 2.98 30.67
C ASN A 62 19.47 3.78 30.57
N LYS A 63 19.49 5.02 30.09
CA LYS A 63 18.30 5.84 29.81
C LYS A 63 17.92 5.80 28.33
N GLY A 64 18.70 5.08 27.51
CA GLY A 64 18.47 4.94 26.07
C GLY A 64 19.00 6.10 25.24
N TYR A 65 19.86 6.95 25.81
CA TYR A 65 20.54 8.01 25.05
C TYR A 65 21.74 7.42 24.30
N PHE A 66 21.85 7.78 23.02
CA PHE A 66 22.96 7.37 22.16
C PHE A 66 24.30 7.91 22.70
N VAL A 67 25.30 7.02 22.77
CA VAL A 67 26.66 7.31 23.22
C VAL A 67 27.64 7.10 22.05
N PRO A 68 28.24 8.16 21.50
CA PRO A 68 29.13 8.04 20.35
C PRO A 68 30.39 7.23 20.67
N SER A 69 30.75 6.33 19.76
CA SER A 69 32.00 5.56 19.80
C SER A 69 33.17 6.41 19.27
N ARG A 70 33.58 7.41 20.06
CA ARG A 70 34.84 8.18 19.94
C ARG A 70 35.16 9.01 18.68
N ASP A 71 34.54 8.78 17.52
CA ASP A 71 34.88 9.57 16.32
C ASP A 71 33.86 10.68 16.03
N LYS A 72 34.37 11.91 15.87
CA LYS A 72 33.60 13.14 15.57
C LYS A 72 33.01 13.17 14.14
N GLU A 73 32.89 12.03 13.48
CA GLU A 73 32.47 11.95 12.07
C GLU A 73 31.04 11.44 11.83
N THR A 74 30.30 11.00 12.85
CA THR A 74 28.86 10.78 12.70
C THR A 74 28.11 12.07 13.01
N GLY A 75 28.02 12.95 12.01
CA GLY A 75 27.05 14.04 11.99
C GLY A 75 25.62 13.49 12.15
N ASP A 76 24.85 14.14 13.02
CA ASP A 76 23.40 14.15 13.16
C ASP A 76 22.62 12.83 13.35
N TYR A 77 23.26 11.66 13.29
CA TYR A 77 22.56 10.38 13.45
C TYR A 77 22.60 9.89 14.90
N GLN A 78 21.59 10.30 15.68
CA GLN A 78 21.36 9.87 17.07
C GLN A 78 20.11 9.00 17.15
N PRO A 79 20.22 7.69 16.87
CA PRO A 79 19.09 6.78 16.93
C PRO A 79 18.48 6.81 18.34
N SER A 80 17.16 6.95 18.44
CA SER A 80 16.44 6.95 19.73
C SER A 80 15.92 5.56 20.04
N LEU A 81 15.97 5.17 21.32
CA LEU A 81 15.42 3.90 21.80
C LEU A 81 14.05 4.06 22.43
N PHE A 82 13.16 3.14 22.09
CA PHE A 82 11.84 3.00 22.70
C PHE A 82 11.68 1.58 23.24
N GLN A 83 10.98 1.42 24.37
CA GLN A 83 10.62 0.09 24.84
C GLN A 83 9.71 -0.60 23.83
N ASP A 84 9.90 -1.89 23.64
CA ASP A 84 9.05 -2.72 22.80
C ASP A 84 7.70 -3.01 23.49
N THR A 85 6.82 -2.02 23.47
CA THR A 85 5.45 -2.12 23.97
C THR A 85 4.46 -1.91 22.84
N GLU A 86 3.25 -2.46 22.97
CA GLU A 86 2.19 -2.30 21.97
C GLU A 86 1.88 -0.82 21.70
N ALA A 87 1.82 0.00 22.75
CA ALA A 87 1.59 1.45 22.62
C ALA A 87 2.70 2.15 21.82
N ASN A 88 3.97 1.81 22.05
CA ASN A 88 5.08 2.37 21.28
C ASN A 88 5.08 1.87 19.84
N ARG A 89 4.75 0.60 19.59
CA ARG A 89 4.60 0.06 18.23
C ARG A 89 3.53 0.81 17.44
N GLN A 90 2.35 1.04 18.04
CA GLN A 90 1.26 1.78 17.42
C GLN A 90 1.63 3.26 17.17
N ALA A 91 2.27 3.90 18.14
CA ALA A 91 2.73 5.29 18.00
C ALA A 91 3.77 5.42 16.87
N ILE A 92 4.76 4.52 16.82
CA ILE A 92 5.78 4.48 15.75
C ILE A 92 5.11 4.20 14.40
N ALA A 93 4.22 3.21 14.30
CA ALA A 93 3.53 2.89 13.06
C ALA A 93 2.70 4.08 12.51
N THR A 94 2.09 4.85 13.41
CA THR A 94 1.33 6.06 13.08
C THR A 94 2.25 7.20 12.65
N LEU A 95 3.34 7.45 13.39
CA LEU A 95 4.29 8.55 13.12
C LEU A 95 5.08 8.34 11.83
N TYR A 96 5.38 7.10 11.48
CA TYR A 96 6.20 6.74 10.32
C TYR A 96 5.38 6.19 9.13
N ASN A 97 4.06 6.45 9.11
CA ASN A 97 3.12 6.20 8.00
C ASN A 97 3.37 4.90 7.22
N GLY A 98 3.02 3.77 7.84
CA GLY A 98 2.65 2.55 7.09
C GLY A 98 3.74 1.86 6.28
N ARG A 99 5.03 2.18 6.44
CA ARG A 99 6.09 1.43 5.74
C ARG A 99 6.20 -0.03 6.22
N PHE A 100 5.71 -0.31 7.43
CA PHE A 100 5.62 -1.66 8.00
C PHE A 100 4.40 -1.75 8.93
N THR A 101 3.18 -1.67 8.38
CA THR A 101 2.21 -2.62 8.91
C THR A 101 2.82 -3.99 8.62
N THR A 102 3.11 -4.77 9.65
CA THR A 102 3.02 -6.21 9.49
C THR A 102 1.71 -6.42 8.75
N GLN A 103 1.82 -6.94 7.54
CA GLN A 103 0.75 -7.08 6.56
C GLN A 103 -0.32 -8.10 7.02
N ALA A 104 -0.49 -8.29 8.33
CA ALA A 104 -1.45 -9.19 8.94
C ALA A 104 -2.87 -8.62 8.86
N ASP A 105 -3.04 -7.31 9.04
CA ASP A 105 -4.37 -6.68 8.99
C ASP A 105 -4.72 -6.04 7.64
N GLN A 106 -3.81 -6.14 6.66
CA GLN A 106 -4.10 -5.75 5.26
C GLN A 106 -3.96 -6.88 4.24
N ARG A 107 -3.31 -8.00 4.55
CA ARG A 107 -3.65 -9.25 3.86
C ARG A 107 -4.80 -9.88 4.62
N LYS A 108 -6.01 -9.71 4.09
CA LYS A 108 -7.02 -10.75 4.28
C LYS A 108 -6.41 -12.02 3.67
N VAL A 109 -5.81 -12.88 4.50
CA VAL A 109 -5.36 -14.20 4.07
C VAL A 109 -6.63 -14.89 3.57
N ILE A 110 -6.68 -15.11 2.26
CA ILE A 110 -7.75 -15.89 1.67
C ILE A 110 -7.48 -17.32 2.12
N ASP A 111 -8.21 -17.73 3.14
CA ASP A 111 -8.23 -19.12 3.59
C ASP A 111 -8.97 -19.93 2.49
N THR A 112 -8.21 -20.62 1.65
CA THR A 112 -8.73 -21.55 0.62
C THR A 112 -8.82 -22.98 1.14
N THR A 113 -8.64 -23.20 2.45
CA THR A 113 -8.48 -24.53 3.05
C THR A 113 -9.83 -25.22 3.27
N GLU A 114 -10.90 -24.44 3.42
CA GLU A 114 -12.28 -24.92 3.39
C GLU A 114 -12.98 -24.45 2.11
N ALA A 115 -13.87 -25.29 1.57
CA ALA A 115 -14.75 -24.92 0.46
C ALA A 115 -15.86 -23.98 0.97
N ASP A 116 -15.48 -22.78 1.43
CA ASP A 116 -16.45 -21.71 1.69
C ASP A 116 -16.89 -21.16 0.32
N ASP A 117 -18.19 -20.89 0.15
CA ASP A 117 -18.86 -20.57 -1.14
C ASP A 117 -18.34 -19.29 -1.86
N LYS A 118 -17.24 -18.71 -1.38
CA LYS A 118 -16.56 -17.54 -1.92
C LYS A 118 -15.34 -17.99 -2.69
N ILE A 119 -15.55 -18.32 -3.95
CA ILE A 119 -14.46 -18.45 -4.91
C ILE A 119 -13.70 -17.13 -4.94
N VAL A 120 -12.43 -17.18 -4.58
CA VAL A 120 -11.55 -16.01 -4.67
C VAL A 120 -10.74 -16.09 -5.95
N VAL A 121 -10.99 -15.14 -6.84
CA VAL A 121 -10.25 -14.94 -8.08
C VAL A 121 -9.15 -13.92 -7.80
N THR A 122 -7.90 -14.33 -7.93
CA THR A 122 -6.76 -13.43 -7.80
C THR A 122 -6.33 -12.94 -9.19
N MET A 123 -6.30 -11.62 -9.39
CA MET A 123 -5.61 -11.00 -10.52
C MET A 123 -4.57 -10.01 -10.00
N SER A 124 -3.51 -9.76 -10.78
CA SER A 124 -2.53 -8.77 -10.38
C SER A 124 -3.15 -7.37 -10.43
N SER A 125 -2.73 -6.48 -9.53
CA SER A 125 -3.17 -5.08 -9.57
C SER A 125 -2.71 -4.36 -10.84
N HIS A 126 -1.64 -4.85 -11.48
CA HIS A 126 -1.16 -4.35 -12.75
C HIS A 126 -2.13 -4.68 -13.89
N ASP A 127 -2.55 -5.93 -14.01
CA ASP A 127 -3.51 -6.38 -15.03
C ASP A 127 -4.87 -5.68 -14.83
N LEU A 128 -5.34 -5.57 -13.58
CA LEU A 128 -6.56 -4.82 -13.25
C LEU A 128 -6.45 -3.34 -13.67
N SER A 129 -5.29 -2.72 -13.47
CA SER A 129 -5.04 -1.35 -13.89
C SER A 129 -5.04 -1.20 -15.42
N HIS A 130 -4.50 -2.17 -16.14
CA HIS A 130 -4.53 -2.17 -17.61
C HIS A 130 -5.96 -2.33 -18.15
N ILE A 131 -6.70 -3.31 -17.64
CA ILE A 131 -8.12 -3.53 -17.99
C ILE A 131 -8.94 -2.26 -17.76
N THR A 132 -8.81 -1.63 -16.58
CA THR A 132 -9.57 -0.41 -16.26
C THR A 132 -9.19 0.78 -17.13
N SER A 133 -7.91 0.94 -17.46
CA SER A 133 -7.45 1.96 -18.40
C SER A 133 -8.03 1.75 -19.80
N ASP A 134 -8.04 0.51 -20.29
CA ASP A 134 -8.55 0.19 -21.63
C ASP A 134 -10.07 0.35 -21.72
N ILE A 135 -10.81 -0.07 -20.68
CA ILE A 135 -12.27 0.17 -20.58
C ILE A 135 -12.56 1.67 -20.56
N TYR A 136 -11.78 2.46 -19.81
CA TYR A 136 -11.95 3.91 -19.78
C TYR A 136 -11.65 4.55 -21.15
N GLY A 137 -10.59 4.11 -21.83
CA GLY A 137 -10.28 4.53 -23.19
C GLY A 137 -11.41 4.21 -24.18
N ALA A 138 -11.95 2.99 -24.12
CA ALA A 138 -13.07 2.56 -24.95
C ALA A 138 -14.32 3.40 -24.71
N ALA A 139 -14.66 3.69 -23.45
CA ALA A 139 -15.81 4.52 -23.11
C ALA A 139 -15.71 5.94 -23.70
N ASN A 140 -14.53 6.55 -23.63
CA ASN A 140 -14.30 7.87 -24.23
C ASN A 140 -14.37 7.83 -25.76
N ALA A 141 -13.77 6.82 -26.38
CA ALA A 141 -13.81 6.69 -27.83
C ALA A 141 -15.23 6.45 -28.35
N LEU A 142 -16.04 5.63 -27.67
CA LEU A 142 -17.44 5.43 -28.01
C LEU A 142 -18.27 6.72 -27.83
N HIS A 143 -17.96 7.54 -26.84
CA HIS A 143 -18.55 8.86 -26.68
C HIS A 143 -18.23 9.78 -27.88
N ASP A 144 -16.96 9.84 -28.29
CA ASP A 144 -16.50 10.65 -29.42
C ASP A 144 -17.12 10.16 -30.74
N VAL A 145 -17.19 8.85 -30.95
CA VAL A 145 -17.90 8.24 -32.08
C VAL A 145 -19.38 8.62 -32.09
N GLY A 146 -20.06 8.54 -30.94
CA GLY A 146 -21.45 8.97 -30.81
C GLY A 146 -21.64 10.45 -31.16
N TYR A 147 -20.71 11.31 -30.76
CA TYR A 147 -20.73 12.72 -31.12
C TYR A 147 -20.53 12.93 -32.63
N LEU A 148 -19.55 12.27 -33.24
CA LEU A 148 -19.30 12.32 -34.69
C LEU A 148 -20.52 11.83 -35.49
N LEU A 149 -21.12 10.72 -35.09
CA LEU A 149 -22.35 10.21 -35.71
C LEU A 149 -23.51 11.19 -35.57
N GLY A 150 -23.64 11.87 -34.43
CA GLY A 150 -24.61 12.94 -34.23
C GLY A 150 -24.39 14.10 -35.19
N LEU A 151 -23.15 14.56 -35.35
CA LEU A 151 -22.81 15.63 -36.30
C LEU A 151 -23.13 15.25 -37.75
N ILE A 152 -22.86 14.00 -38.15
CA ILE A 152 -23.23 13.48 -39.46
C ILE A 152 -24.76 13.44 -39.62
N TYR A 153 -25.47 12.86 -38.64
CA TYR A 153 -26.92 12.70 -38.67
C TYR A 153 -27.67 14.03 -38.77
N TYR A 154 -27.22 15.05 -38.02
CA TYR A 154 -27.82 16.39 -38.05
C TYR A 154 -27.33 17.26 -39.21
N GLY A 155 -26.56 16.71 -40.15
CA GLY A 155 -26.04 17.45 -41.31
C GLY A 155 -25.11 18.60 -40.92
N LYS A 156 -24.40 18.49 -39.79
CA LYS A 156 -23.45 19.51 -39.30
C LYS A 156 -22.06 19.38 -39.94
N ILE A 157 -21.84 18.33 -40.71
CA ILE A 157 -20.63 18.07 -41.50
C ILE A 157 -21.10 17.85 -42.95
N GLU A 158 -20.43 18.46 -43.91
CA GLU A 158 -20.85 18.45 -45.32
C GLU A 158 -19.78 17.85 -46.26
N GLY A 159 -20.23 17.37 -47.42
CA GLY A 159 -19.35 16.92 -48.50
C GLY A 159 -18.49 15.71 -48.15
N GLU A 160 -17.27 15.67 -48.70
CA GLU A 160 -16.32 14.55 -48.53
C GLU A 160 -15.83 14.36 -47.08
N ALA A 161 -16.00 15.37 -46.22
CA ALA A 161 -15.68 15.26 -44.79
C ALA A 161 -16.59 14.25 -44.08
N VAL A 162 -17.85 14.10 -44.51
CA VAL A 162 -18.79 13.11 -43.94
C VAL A 162 -18.26 11.70 -44.13
N LYS A 163 -17.77 11.35 -45.32
CA LYS A 163 -17.23 10.01 -45.60
C LYS A 163 -15.98 9.72 -44.77
N SER A 164 -15.10 10.71 -44.62
CA SER A 164 -13.89 10.57 -43.81
C SER A 164 -14.21 10.37 -42.32
N MET A 165 -15.19 11.13 -41.80
CA MET A 165 -15.65 11.02 -40.41
C MET A 165 -16.41 9.72 -40.15
N ALA A 166 -17.23 9.27 -41.10
CA ALA A 166 -17.90 7.98 -41.02
C ALA A 166 -16.89 6.83 -41.00
N ARG A 167 -15.84 6.89 -41.82
CA ARG A 167 -14.75 5.91 -41.80
C ARG A 167 -13.99 5.94 -40.48
N LEU A 168 -13.64 7.13 -39.97
CA LEU A 168 -12.97 7.27 -38.68
C LEU A 168 -13.81 6.69 -37.53
N ALA A 169 -15.12 6.96 -37.53
CA ALA A 169 -16.04 6.41 -36.54
C ALA A 169 -16.09 4.87 -36.59
N HIS A 170 -16.12 4.31 -37.80
CA HIS A 170 -16.08 2.87 -38.01
C HIS A 170 -14.76 2.24 -37.54
N ASP A 171 -13.62 2.78 -37.98
CA ASP A 171 -12.28 2.27 -37.62
C ASP A 171 -12.04 2.35 -36.10
N ALA A 172 -12.47 3.44 -35.47
CA ALA A 172 -12.41 3.60 -34.02
C ALA A 172 -13.27 2.56 -33.30
N THR A 173 -14.50 2.32 -33.77
CA THR A 173 -15.40 1.33 -33.18
C THR A 173 -14.81 -0.08 -33.26
N ASN A 174 -14.30 -0.49 -34.42
CA ASN A 174 -13.70 -1.82 -34.60
C ASN A 174 -12.46 -1.99 -33.71
N THR A 175 -11.58 -0.98 -33.66
CA THR A 175 -10.36 -1.05 -32.83
C THR A 175 -10.69 -1.24 -31.35
N TRP A 176 -11.68 -0.51 -30.83
CA TRP A 176 -12.07 -0.65 -29.44
C TRP A 176 -12.88 -1.91 -29.16
N GLU A 177 -13.62 -2.44 -30.13
CA GLU A 177 -14.21 -3.78 -30.02
C GLU A 177 -13.12 -4.84 -29.80
N ASP A 178 -12.05 -4.82 -30.62
CA ASP A 178 -10.93 -5.77 -30.51
C ASP A 178 -10.21 -5.66 -29.16
N ILE A 179 -9.96 -4.44 -28.69
CA ILE A 179 -9.34 -4.20 -27.38
C ILE A 179 -10.25 -4.73 -26.26
N LEU A 180 -11.55 -4.41 -26.28
CA LEU A 180 -12.49 -4.87 -25.26
C LEU A 180 -12.65 -6.40 -25.24
N ARG A 181 -12.67 -7.04 -26.41
CA ARG A 181 -12.66 -8.52 -26.50
C ARG A 181 -11.40 -9.11 -25.88
N THR A 182 -10.23 -8.52 -26.16
CA THR A 182 -8.96 -8.95 -25.55
C THR A 182 -9.00 -8.82 -24.02
N GLN A 183 -9.50 -7.70 -23.50
CA GLN A 183 -9.62 -7.52 -22.05
C GLN A 183 -10.62 -8.49 -21.41
N LEU A 184 -11.72 -8.80 -22.11
CA LEU A 184 -12.69 -9.80 -21.67
C LEU A 184 -12.05 -11.19 -21.60
N ASP A 185 -11.22 -11.57 -22.56
CA ASP A 185 -10.51 -12.85 -22.55
C ASP A 185 -9.55 -12.95 -21.37
N ILE A 186 -8.80 -11.88 -21.06
CA ILE A 186 -7.91 -11.80 -19.89
C ILE A 186 -8.69 -11.96 -18.58
N ILE A 187 -9.90 -11.41 -18.48
CA ILE A 187 -10.77 -11.58 -17.30
C ILE A 187 -11.35 -13.00 -17.23
N ASN A 188 -11.69 -13.59 -18.38
CA ASN A 188 -12.30 -14.91 -18.46
C ASN A 188 -11.33 -16.03 -18.11
N GLU A 189 -10.04 -15.89 -18.40
CA GLU A 189 -9.01 -16.88 -18.08
C GLU A 189 -9.00 -17.28 -16.58
N PRO A 190 -8.86 -16.36 -15.61
CA PRO A 190 -8.89 -16.70 -14.20
C PRO A 190 -10.30 -17.11 -13.74
N LEU A 191 -11.37 -16.63 -14.38
CA LEU A 191 -12.75 -17.07 -14.08
C LEU A 191 -13.01 -18.51 -14.52
N ALA A 192 -12.41 -18.97 -15.62
CA ALA A 192 -12.58 -20.33 -16.11
C ALA A 192 -12.01 -21.37 -15.14
N MET A 193 -10.96 -21.02 -14.40
CA MET A 193 -10.36 -21.87 -13.37
C MET A 193 -11.27 -22.09 -12.16
N THR A 194 -12.36 -21.32 -12.04
CA THR A 194 -13.28 -21.37 -10.90
C THR A 194 -14.53 -22.22 -11.11
N GLY A 195 -14.70 -22.80 -12.30
CA GLY A 195 -15.93 -23.56 -12.64
C GLY A 195 -17.17 -22.69 -12.88
N TYR A 196 -17.07 -21.35 -12.78
CA TYR A 196 -18.11 -20.41 -13.19
C TYR A 196 -18.10 -20.07 -14.68
N SER A 197 -17.19 -20.65 -15.47
CA SER A 197 -17.20 -20.56 -16.93
C SER A 197 -18.39 -21.30 -17.53
N LYS A 198 -19.57 -20.67 -17.49
CA LYS A 198 -20.47 -20.74 -18.63
C LYS A 198 -20.01 -19.70 -19.63
N VAL A 199 -18.89 -19.97 -20.30
CA VAL A 199 -18.69 -19.42 -21.64
C VAL A 199 -19.91 -19.93 -22.42
N GLY A 200 -20.72 -18.98 -22.91
CA GLY A 200 -21.97 -19.29 -23.60
C GLY A 200 -21.74 -20.39 -24.62
N VAL A 201 -22.41 -21.51 -24.42
CA VAL A 201 -22.63 -22.47 -25.50
C VAL A 201 -23.49 -21.70 -26.49
N ASP A 202 -22.88 -21.23 -27.56
CA ASP A 202 -23.59 -20.79 -28.75
C ASP A 202 -24.47 -21.96 -29.17
N ASN A 203 -25.78 -21.81 -28.96
CA ASN A 203 -26.75 -22.68 -29.61
C ASN A 203 -26.85 -22.20 -31.07
N GLU A 204 -26.37 -23.04 -31.98
CA GLU A 204 -26.84 -23.10 -33.38
C GLU A 204 -28.37 -23.16 -33.45
#